data_AF-A0A6G4ZYL3-F1
#
_entry.id   AF-A0A6G4ZYL3-F1
#
_cell.length_a   1.000
_cell.length_b   1.000
_cell.length_c   1.000
_cell.angle_alpha   90.00
_cell.angle_beta   90.00
_cell.angle_gamma   90.00
#
_symmetry.space_group_name_H-M   'P 1'
#
loop_
_entity.id
_entity.type
_entity.pdbx_description
1 polymer ?
#
loop_
_entity_poly.entity_id
_entity_poly.type
_entity_poly.pdbx_seq_one_letter_code
_entity_poly.pdbx_strand_id
1 'polypeptide(L)'
;MVKQWPAFIMAAVDMEGAQGEVLRNICGSAGCNSSAKLQCPTCIKLGIKGSYFCSQDCFKGNWDSHKQVHRIVKNAKAAASAVYNPWPSFSFTGKLRPYPLSPKREVPEHIMRPDYADHPDGFPLSEQAVKHSSFIKVLDEEEIEGVRLASKASVTCKIDVCYISAS
;
A
#
# COMPACT_ATOMS: atom_id res chain seq x y z
N MET A 1 -56.79 -10.30 -17.55
CA MET A 1 -56.87 -9.15 -18.48
C MET A 1 -58.19 -8.43 -18.26
N VAL A 2 -58.21 -7.21 -17.70
CA VAL A 2 -58.90 -6.02 -18.25
C VAL A 2 -58.26 -4.81 -17.57
N LYS A 3 -57.62 -3.91 -18.34
CA LYS A 3 -56.92 -2.73 -17.80
C LYS A 3 -57.88 -1.55 -17.66
N GLN A 4 -57.60 -0.84 -16.57
CA GLN A 4 -58.23 0.31 -15.94
C GLN A 4 -58.39 1.56 -16.84
N TRP A 5 -59.36 2.36 -16.41
CA TRP A 5 -60.00 3.58 -16.92
C TRP A 5 -59.17 4.88 -16.95
N PRO A 6 -59.72 5.98 -17.55
CA PRO A 6 -58.98 7.15 -18.00
C PRO A 6 -58.97 8.36 -17.03
N ALA A 7 -58.06 9.29 -17.35
CA ALA A 7 -58.05 10.75 -17.12
C ALA A 7 -58.45 11.26 -15.73
N PHE A 8 -57.45 11.63 -14.93
CA PHE A 8 -57.63 12.44 -13.72
C PHE A 8 -56.90 13.79 -13.87
N ILE A 9 -57.72 14.80 -14.15
CA ILE A 9 -57.78 16.13 -13.53
C ILE A 9 -56.46 16.73 -13.03
N MET A 10 -56.10 17.85 -13.68
CA MET A 10 -55.13 18.81 -13.18
C MET A 10 -55.62 19.46 -11.87
N ALA A 11 -54.84 19.30 -10.82
CA ALA A 11 -54.89 20.16 -9.65
C ALA A 11 -53.60 20.96 -9.59
N ALA A 12 -53.74 22.28 -9.67
CA ALA A 12 -52.70 23.25 -9.40
C ALA A 12 -52.27 23.15 -7.93
N VAL A 13 -50.96 23.10 -7.70
CA VAL A 13 -50.36 23.37 -6.39
C VAL A 13 -49.29 24.43 -6.63
N ASP A 14 -49.50 25.55 -5.97
CA ASP A 14 -48.63 26.72 -5.93
C ASP A 14 -47.22 26.33 -5.49
N MET A 15 -46.21 26.71 -6.28
CA MET A 15 -44.80 26.48 -6.03
C MET A 15 -44.15 27.78 -5.55
N GLU A 16 -44.33 28.08 -4.26
CA GLU A 16 -43.52 29.05 -3.56
C GLU A 16 -42.11 28.48 -3.29
N GLY A 17 -41.08 29.22 -3.71
CA GLY A 17 -39.80 29.31 -3.01
C GLY A 17 -38.95 28.04 -2.87
N ALA A 18 -38.18 27.70 -3.91
CA ALA A 18 -36.95 26.94 -3.76
C ALA A 18 -35.77 27.75 -4.30
N GLN A 19 -35.31 28.73 -3.53
CA GLN A 19 -33.99 29.33 -3.72
C GLN A 19 -32.95 28.27 -3.36
N GLY A 20 -32.60 27.42 -4.33
CA GLY A 20 -31.48 26.51 -4.23
C GLY A 20 -30.20 27.31 -4.04
N GLU A 21 -29.46 26.99 -2.98
CA GLU A 21 -28.13 27.53 -2.70
C GLU A 21 -27.21 27.20 -3.88
N VAL A 22 -27.04 28.16 -4.80
CA VAL A 22 -26.09 28.03 -5.90
C VAL A 22 -24.71 28.07 -5.28
N LEU A 23 -24.08 26.91 -5.12
CA LEU A 23 -22.63 26.84 -4.90
C LEU A 23 -21.98 27.48 -6.14
N ARG A 24 -21.71 28.78 -6.05
CA ARG A 24 -21.11 29.55 -7.15
C ARG A 24 -19.72 28.98 -7.34
N ASN A 25 -19.57 28.10 -8.32
CA ASN A 25 -18.27 27.60 -8.72
C ASN A 25 -17.45 28.79 -9.20
N ILE A 26 -16.39 29.14 -8.48
CA ILE A 26 -15.49 30.23 -8.84
C ILE A 26 -14.38 29.66 -9.72
N CYS A 27 -13.94 30.44 -10.70
CA CYS A 27 -12.81 30.06 -11.53
C CYS A 27 -11.56 29.80 -10.66
N GLY A 28 -10.91 28.64 -10.84
CA GLY A 28 -9.68 28.28 -10.12
C GLY A 28 -8.41 28.87 -10.73
N SER A 29 -8.52 29.86 -11.62
CA SER A 29 -7.37 30.52 -12.25
C SER A 29 -6.89 31.68 -11.39
N ALA A 30 -5.57 31.83 -11.21
CA ALA A 30 -5.00 32.92 -10.43
C ALA A 30 -5.46 34.28 -10.99
N GLY A 31 -6.11 35.09 -10.18
CA GLY A 31 -6.62 36.41 -10.57
C GLY A 31 -7.98 36.42 -11.28
N CYS A 32 -8.68 35.29 -11.41
CA CYS A 32 -10.01 35.22 -11.99
C CYS A 32 -11.06 34.86 -10.94
N ASN A 33 -12.02 35.76 -10.68
CA ASN A 33 -13.09 35.54 -9.71
C ASN A 33 -14.48 35.36 -10.36
N SER A 34 -14.50 35.06 -11.66
CA SER A 34 -15.72 34.89 -12.44
C SER A 34 -16.41 33.56 -12.11
N SER A 35 -17.74 33.54 -12.24
CA SER A 35 -18.51 32.30 -12.12
C SER A 35 -18.10 31.31 -13.21
N ALA A 36 -17.83 30.07 -12.83
CA ALA A 36 -17.31 29.02 -13.67
C ALA A 36 -18.34 27.92 -13.93
N LYS A 37 -18.45 27.48 -15.19
CA LYS A 37 -19.36 26.41 -15.62
C LYS A 37 -18.63 25.20 -16.20
N LEU A 38 -17.37 25.35 -16.60
CA LEU A 38 -16.58 24.31 -17.22
C LEU A 38 -15.73 23.58 -16.17
N GLN A 39 -15.59 22.26 -16.32
CA GLN A 39 -14.74 21.42 -15.48
C GLN A 39 -13.68 20.70 -16.31
N CYS A 40 -12.53 20.40 -15.69
CA CYS A 40 -11.50 19.58 -16.31
C CYS A 40 -11.93 18.10 -16.40
N PRO A 41 -11.98 17.47 -17.60
CA PRO A 41 -12.36 16.07 -17.75
C PRO A 41 -11.48 15.10 -16.95
N THR A 42 -10.19 15.41 -16.81
CA THR A 42 -9.24 14.61 -16.03
C THR A 42 -9.52 14.69 -14.53
N CYS A 43 -9.91 15.86 -14.02
CA CYS A 43 -10.33 15.99 -12.62
C CYS A 43 -11.59 15.20 -12.31
N ILE A 44 -12.56 15.18 -13.23
CA ILE A 44 -13.77 14.37 -13.10
C ILE A 44 -13.40 12.89 -12.99
N LYS A 45 -12.53 12.39 -13.88
CA LYS A 45 -12.03 11.00 -13.85
C LYS A 45 -11.26 10.68 -12.56
N LEU A 46 -10.49 11.64 -12.04
CA LEU A 46 -9.72 11.47 -10.81
C LEU A 46 -10.55 11.73 -9.54
N GLY A 47 -11.80 12.17 -9.65
CA GLY A 47 -12.67 12.52 -8.52
C GLY A 47 -12.25 13.78 -7.75
N ILE A 48 -11.51 14.69 -8.39
CA ILE A 48 -11.04 15.93 -7.77
C ILE A 48 -12.15 16.98 -7.86
N LYS A 49 -12.77 17.31 -6.71
CA LYS A 49 -13.81 18.36 -6.62
C LYS A 49 -13.12 19.73 -6.54
N GLY A 50 -13.61 20.72 -7.29
CA GLY A 50 -13.11 22.11 -7.22
C GLY A 50 -12.39 22.65 -8.46
N SER A 51 -12.17 21.85 -9.52
CA SER A 51 -11.53 22.33 -10.75
C SER A 51 -12.54 22.97 -11.71
N TYR A 52 -12.86 24.24 -11.49
CA TYR A 52 -13.82 24.98 -12.32
C TYR A 52 -13.14 26.11 -13.10
N PHE A 53 -13.58 26.31 -14.34
CA PHE A 53 -13.08 27.34 -15.25
C PHE A 53 -14.24 28.14 -15.88
N CYS A 54 -14.06 29.45 -16.01
CA CYS A 54 -15.08 30.33 -16.61
C CYS A 54 -15.06 30.33 -18.14
N SER A 55 -13.90 30.11 -18.77
CA SER A 55 -13.71 30.11 -20.22
C SER A 55 -12.57 29.17 -20.65
N GLN A 56 -12.50 28.88 -21.96
CA GLN A 56 -11.42 28.08 -22.54
C GLN A 56 -10.06 28.77 -22.46
N ASP A 57 -10.01 30.10 -22.48
CA ASP A 57 -8.75 30.86 -22.34
C ASP A 57 -8.19 30.73 -20.93
N CYS A 58 -9.05 30.78 -19.89
CA CYS A 58 -8.64 30.50 -18.51
C CYS A 58 -8.18 29.05 -18.33
N PHE A 59 -8.84 28.09 -19.01
CA PHE A 59 -8.42 26.70 -18.98
C PHE A 59 -7.03 26.49 -19.59
N LYS A 60 -6.74 27.11 -20.75
CA LYS A 60 -5.43 27.02 -21.42
C LYS A 60 -4.34 27.77 -20.65
N GLY A 61 -4.61 28.97 -20.16
CA GLY A 61 -3.64 29.78 -19.41
C GLY A 61 -3.24 29.15 -18.07
N ASN A 62 -4.19 28.49 -17.39
CA ASN A 62 -3.94 27.81 -16.12
C ASN A 62 -3.59 26.32 -16.29
N TRP A 63 -3.42 25.81 -17.51
CA TRP A 63 -3.15 24.39 -17.77
C TRP A 63 -1.86 23.92 -17.10
N ASP A 64 -0.80 24.74 -17.16
CA ASP A 64 0.54 24.36 -16.68
C ASP A 64 0.64 24.26 -15.15
N SER A 65 -0.09 25.12 -14.44
CA SER A 65 -0.25 25.04 -12.99
C SER A 65 -1.24 23.94 -12.61
N HIS A 66 -2.35 23.80 -13.34
CA HIS A 66 -3.40 22.83 -13.02
C HIS A 66 -2.95 21.36 -13.22
N LYS A 67 -2.12 21.07 -14.23
CA LYS A 67 -1.60 19.69 -14.44
C LYS A 67 -0.76 19.19 -13.26
N GLN A 68 -0.16 20.08 -12.47
CA GLN A 68 0.62 19.72 -11.29
C GLN A 68 -0.30 19.17 -10.18
N VAL A 69 -1.52 19.68 -10.07
CA VAL A 69 -2.55 19.16 -9.15
C VAL A 69 -2.85 17.69 -9.46
N HIS A 70 -2.91 17.31 -10.75
CA HIS A 70 -3.08 15.91 -11.13
C HIS A 70 -1.92 15.03 -10.66
N ARG A 71 -0.67 15.52 -10.71
CA ARG A 71 0.51 14.79 -10.23
C ARG A 71 0.44 14.58 -8.72
N ILE A 72 0.10 15.64 -7.97
CA ILE A 72 -0.01 15.59 -6.51
C ILE A 72 -1.10 14.60 -6.08
N VAL A 73 -2.28 14.65 -6.69
CA VAL A 73 -3.39 13.74 -6.34
C VAL A 73 -3.07 12.29 -6.72
N LYS A 74 -2.38 12.04 -7.85
CA LYS A 74 -1.91 10.69 -8.20
C LYS A 74 -0.93 10.14 -7.16
N ASN A 75 0.02 10.95 -6.72
CA ASN A 75 0.99 10.57 -5.70
C ASN A 75 0.32 10.38 -4.33
N ALA A 76 -0.62 11.25 -3.96
CA ALA A 76 -1.37 11.14 -2.71
C ALA A 76 -2.29 9.92 -2.69
N LYS A 77 -2.93 9.55 -3.81
CA LYS A 77 -3.69 8.29 -3.90
C LYS A 77 -2.80 7.06 -3.78
N ALA A 78 -1.60 7.08 -4.37
CA ALA A 78 -0.62 6.01 -4.19
C ALA A 78 -0.14 5.89 -2.73
N ALA A 79 -0.03 7.02 -2.02
CA ALA A 79 0.30 7.05 -0.60
C ALA A 79 -0.87 6.67 0.32
N ALA A 80 -2.12 6.97 -0.05
CA ALA A 80 -3.30 6.60 0.74
C ALA A 80 -3.66 5.11 0.60
N SER A 81 -3.34 4.49 -0.54
CA SER A 81 -3.36 3.05 -0.73
C SER A 81 -2.01 2.42 -0.37
N ALA A 82 -1.34 2.88 0.70
CA ALA A 82 0.03 2.51 1.07
C ALA A 82 0.17 1.02 1.37
N VAL A 83 0.26 0.23 0.31
CA VAL A 83 0.93 -1.06 0.31
C VAL A 83 2.35 -0.75 0.76
N TYR A 84 2.71 -1.27 1.95
CA TYR A 84 4.04 -1.12 2.52
C TYR A 84 5.10 -1.46 1.46
N ASN A 85 5.84 -0.45 1.00
CA ASN A 85 6.91 -0.62 0.03
C ASN A 85 8.18 0.11 0.50
N PRO A 86 9.06 -0.58 1.24
CA PRO A 86 10.31 0.00 1.73
C PRO A 86 11.31 0.32 0.61
N TRP A 87 11.10 -0.19 -0.62
CA TRP A 87 11.95 0.09 -1.78
C TRP A 87 11.14 0.63 -2.96
N PRO A 88 10.78 1.93 -2.97
CA PRO A 88 9.96 2.53 -4.03
C PRO A 88 10.61 2.52 -5.42
N SER A 89 11.95 2.56 -5.47
CA SER A 89 12.72 2.53 -6.72
C SER A 89 13.00 1.12 -7.23
N PHE A 90 12.73 0.09 -6.44
CA PHE A 90 12.97 -1.30 -6.83
C PHE A 90 11.77 -1.86 -7.59
N SER A 91 12.04 -2.39 -8.79
CA SER A 91 11.03 -3.02 -9.63
C SER A 91 10.92 -4.51 -9.33
N PHE A 92 9.87 -4.91 -8.62
CA PHE A 92 9.60 -6.33 -8.34
C PHE A 92 9.22 -7.10 -9.61
N THR A 93 9.85 -8.25 -9.83
CA THR A 93 9.63 -9.10 -11.02
C THR A 93 8.32 -9.89 -10.98
N GLY A 94 7.83 -10.23 -9.78
CA GLY A 94 6.65 -11.08 -9.57
C GLY A 94 5.48 -10.39 -8.87
N LYS A 95 4.52 -11.18 -8.37
CA LYS A 95 3.34 -10.70 -7.60
C LYS A 95 3.63 -10.47 -6.12
N LEU A 96 4.65 -11.12 -5.55
CA LEU A 96 5.01 -11.02 -4.13
C LEU A 96 5.45 -9.59 -3.78
N ARG A 97 5.00 -9.08 -2.62
CA ARG A 97 5.33 -7.74 -2.11
C ARG A 97 5.74 -7.82 -0.64
N PRO A 98 6.64 -6.94 -0.18
CA PRO A 98 7.00 -6.87 1.23
C PRO A 98 5.79 -6.55 2.12
N TYR A 99 5.80 -7.09 3.33
CA TYR A 99 4.83 -6.77 4.38
C TYR A 99 5.60 -6.28 5.62
N PRO A 100 5.02 -5.40 6.47
CA PRO A 100 5.66 -5.00 7.72
C PRO A 100 6.01 -6.22 8.59
N LEU A 101 7.24 -6.27 9.10
CA LEU A 101 7.68 -7.37 9.96
C LEU A 101 7.22 -7.15 11.40
N SER A 102 6.86 -8.25 12.09
CA SER A 102 6.67 -8.23 13.54
C SER A 102 8.01 -8.03 14.25
N PRO A 103 8.02 -7.56 15.51
CA PRO A 103 9.20 -7.61 16.35
C PRO A 103 9.81 -9.02 16.41
N LYS A 104 11.13 -9.10 16.63
CA LYS A 104 11.85 -10.37 16.78
C LYS A 104 11.31 -11.11 18.02
N ARG A 105 11.12 -12.42 17.90
CA ARG A 105 10.74 -13.27 19.04
C ARG A 105 11.94 -13.51 19.95
N GLU A 106 11.71 -13.46 21.26
CA GLU A 106 12.74 -13.70 22.27
C GLU A 106 12.97 -15.20 22.47
N VAL A 107 14.23 -15.55 22.76
CA VAL A 107 14.65 -16.93 23.05
C VAL A 107 14.98 -17.03 24.54
N PRO A 108 14.43 -18.01 25.28
CA PRO A 108 14.72 -18.19 26.70
C PRO A 108 16.22 -18.36 27.02
N GLU A 109 16.67 -17.82 28.16
CA GLU A 109 18.10 -17.77 28.55
C GLU A 109 18.76 -19.13 28.80
N HIS A 110 17.98 -20.15 29.17
CA HIS A 110 18.51 -21.50 29.46
C HIS A 110 18.97 -22.27 28.21
N ILE A 111 18.63 -21.79 27.01
CA ILE A 111 18.99 -22.44 25.75
C ILE A 111 20.36 -21.93 25.32
N MET A 112 21.30 -22.84 25.09
CA MET A 112 22.63 -22.51 24.58
C MET A 112 22.53 -21.73 23.26
N ARG A 113 23.22 -20.58 23.20
CA ARG A 113 23.16 -19.64 22.07
C ARG A 113 24.45 -19.72 21.25
N PRO A 114 24.38 -19.68 19.91
CA PRO A 114 25.56 -19.55 19.04
C PRO A 114 26.31 -18.23 19.26
N ASP A 115 27.56 -18.16 18.81
CA ASP A 115 28.44 -16.97 18.94
C ASP A 115 27.85 -15.71 18.29
N TYR A 116 27.15 -15.85 17.17
CA TYR A 116 26.50 -14.72 16.47
C TYR A 116 25.19 -14.24 17.12
N ALA A 117 24.64 -14.95 18.10
CA ALA A 117 23.29 -14.66 18.60
C ALA A 117 23.20 -13.37 19.42
N ASP A 118 24.28 -12.98 20.08
CA ASP A 118 24.42 -11.78 20.93
C ASP A 118 25.39 -10.75 20.36
N HIS A 119 26.00 -11.03 19.21
CA HIS A 119 26.86 -10.07 18.53
C HIS A 119 25.99 -8.91 18.00
N PRO A 120 26.34 -7.63 18.26
CA PRO A 120 25.51 -6.47 17.89
C PRO A 120 25.17 -6.41 16.39
N ASP A 121 26.16 -6.71 15.54
CA ASP A 121 25.99 -6.77 14.08
C ASP A 121 25.68 -8.18 13.54
N GLY A 122 25.55 -9.19 14.42
CA GLY A 122 25.34 -10.59 14.02
C GLY A 122 26.54 -11.25 13.30
N PHE A 123 27.77 -10.85 13.61
CA PHE A 123 28.97 -11.43 12.99
C PHE A 123 29.31 -12.82 13.57
N PRO A 124 29.47 -13.86 12.73
CA PRO A 124 29.89 -15.20 13.16
C PRO A 124 31.42 -15.30 13.18
N LEU A 125 32.03 -15.16 14.36
CA LEU A 125 33.49 -15.17 14.53
C LEU A 125 34.09 -16.53 14.17
N SER A 126 33.45 -17.62 14.60
CA SER A 126 33.90 -18.99 14.34
C SER A 126 33.93 -19.33 12.85
N GLU A 127 32.91 -18.93 12.08
CA GLU A 127 32.85 -19.17 10.63
C GLU A 127 33.86 -18.31 9.86
N GLN A 128 34.05 -17.05 10.25
CA GLN A 128 35.02 -16.16 9.60
C GLN A 128 36.44 -16.66 9.72
N ALA A 129 36.81 -17.24 10.87
CA ALA A 129 38.13 -17.82 11.08
C ALA A 129 38.43 -18.98 10.12
N VAL A 130 37.40 -19.71 9.66
CA VAL A 130 37.53 -20.92 8.84
C VAL A 130 37.20 -20.67 7.35
N LYS A 131 36.59 -19.53 7.00
CA LYS A 131 36.06 -19.18 5.67
C LYS A 131 37.03 -19.38 4.49
N HIS A 132 38.33 -19.17 4.70
CA HIS A 132 39.35 -19.32 3.65
C HIS A 132 40.19 -20.59 3.78
N SER A 133 39.86 -21.46 4.73
CA SER A 133 40.50 -22.76 4.86
C SER A 133 39.85 -23.76 3.90
N SER A 134 40.66 -24.59 3.27
CA SER A 134 40.21 -25.78 2.52
C SER A 134 40.06 -27.01 3.42
N PHE A 135 40.28 -26.84 4.73
CA PHE A 135 40.26 -27.92 5.69
C PHE A 135 38.82 -28.29 6.04
N ILE A 136 38.43 -29.52 5.71
CA ILE A 136 37.13 -30.09 6.07
C ILE A 136 37.33 -30.90 7.35
N LYS A 137 36.69 -30.46 8.44
CA LYS A 137 36.71 -31.18 9.71
C LYS A 137 35.97 -32.52 9.57
N VAL A 138 36.67 -33.62 9.84
CA VAL A 138 36.05 -34.94 10.04
C VAL A 138 35.58 -35.01 11.49
N LEU A 139 34.28 -35.25 11.68
CA LEU A 139 33.64 -35.29 13.00
C LEU A 139 33.94 -36.63 13.69
N ASP A 140 34.02 -36.60 15.02
CA ASP A 140 34.05 -37.82 15.84
C ASP A 140 32.63 -38.41 16.04
N GLU A 141 32.52 -39.59 16.66
CA GLU A 141 31.21 -40.25 16.81
C GLU A 141 30.22 -39.44 17.67
N GLU A 142 30.71 -38.72 18.69
CA GLU A 142 29.87 -37.89 19.56
C GLU A 142 29.31 -36.68 18.80
N GLU A 143 30.16 -36.00 18.03
CA GLU A 143 29.77 -34.88 17.16
C GLU A 143 28.79 -35.33 16.08
N ILE A 144 29.00 -36.52 15.48
CA ILE A 144 28.08 -37.08 14.50
C ILE A 144 26.72 -37.36 15.16
N GLU A 145 26.68 -37.94 16.36
CA GLU A 145 25.42 -38.15 17.09
C GLU A 145 24.72 -36.83 17.41
N GLY A 146 25.47 -35.79 17.80
CA GLY A 146 24.97 -34.43 17.99
C GLY A 146 24.28 -33.87 16.74
N VAL A 147 24.91 -34.01 15.57
CA VAL A 147 24.32 -33.58 14.29
C VAL A 147 23.07 -34.39 13.94
N ARG A 148 23.06 -35.71 14.19
CA ARG A 148 21.89 -36.57 13.95
C ARG A 148 20.71 -36.15 14.83
N LEU A 149 20.95 -35.87 16.12
CA LEU A 149 19.93 -35.43 17.05
C LEU A 149 19.37 -34.05 16.66
N ALA A 150 20.24 -33.08 16.35
CA ALA A 150 19.84 -31.75 15.89
C ALA A 150 19.00 -31.82 14.60
N SER A 151 19.41 -32.66 13.64
CA SER A 151 18.69 -32.88 12.39
C SER A 151 17.31 -33.48 12.64
N LYS A 152 17.22 -34.50 13.50
CA LYS A 152 15.94 -35.12 13.87
C LYS A 152 14.99 -34.11 14.52
N ALA A 153 15.47 -33.35 15.51
CA ALA A 153 14.68 -32.31 16.18
C ALA A 153 14.21 -31.21 15.22
N SER A 154 15.03 -30.84 14.24
CA SER A 154 14.65 -29.83 13.23
C SER A 154 13.48 -30.29 12.36
N VAL A 155 13.46 -31.57 11.96
CA VAL A 155 12.37 -32.13 11.16
C VAL A 155 11.11 -32.22 12.01
N THR A 156 11.17 -32.90 13.14
CA THR A 156 9.96 -33.23 13.92
C THR A 156 9.34 -32.03 14.62
N CYS A 157 10.14 -31.12 15.18
CA CYS A 157 9.63 -30.05 16.02
C CYS A 157 9.44 -28.72 15.29
N LYS A 158 10.13 -28.51 14.15
CA LYS A 158 10.00 -27.29 13.36
C LYS A 158 9.26 -27.54 12.06
N ILE A 159 9.76 -28.44 11.22
CA ILE A 159 9.20 -28.62 9.87
C ILE A 159 7.81 -29.24 9.95
N ASP A 160 7.67 -30.39 10.63
CA ASP A 160 6.41 -31.13 10.68
C ASP A 160 5.32 -30.37 11.46
N VAL A 161 5.69 -29.76 12.60
CA VAL A 161 4.77 -28.92 13.39
C VAL A 161 4.30 -27.71 12.58
N CYS A 162 5.21 -27.02 11.87
CA CYS A 162 4.83 -25.90 11.01
C CYS A 162 3.90 -26.36 9.88
N TYR A 163 4.16 -27.53 9.28
CA TYR A 163 3.31 -28.07 8.21
C TYR A 163 1.88 -28.36 8.69
N ILE A 164 1.73 -28.94 9.88
CA ILE A 164 0.42 -29.22 10.49
C ILE A 164 -0.34 -27.92 10.80
N SER A 165 0.35 -26.86 11.22
CA SER A 165 -0.29 -25.56 11.51
C SER A 165 -0.67 -24.74 10.26
N ALA A 166 -0.18 -25.13 9.08
CA ALA A 166 -0.35 -24.39 7.83
C ALA A 166 -1.33 -25.07 6.83
N SER A 167 -1.86 -26.25 7.18
CA SER A 167 -2.89 -26.98 6.41
C SER A 167 -4.27 -26.74 7.01
#